data_AF-A0AAJ5FKE7-F1
#
_entry.id   AF-A0AAJ5FKE7-F1
#
_cell.length_a   1.000
_cell.length_b   1.000
_cell.length_c   1.000
_cell.angle_alpha   90.00
_cell.angle_beta   90.00
_cell.angle_gamma   90.00
#
_symmetry.space_group_name_H-M   'P 1'
#
loop_
_entity.id
_entity.type
_entity.pdbx_description
1 polymer ?
#
loop_
_entity_poly.entity_id
_entity_poly.type
_entity_poly.pdbx_seq_one_letter_code
_entity_poly.pdbx_strand_id
1 'polypeptide(L)'
;MKFISWNVNGLRAIVKKGFVETFQKLDADFFGIQETKLQAGQIELDLPGYYQYWNYAERKGYSGTALFTKHQPLNVIYGIDAPEFDHEGRAITLEYPDFYVLTCYTPNSGSGLKRLDFRLGWEQAFLTFIQKLDAQKPVIFCGDLNVAHTEIDLKNPKTNHHNAGFTDEERAKMTTLLAAGYTDTFRYFNPDVTERYSWWSYRFHARDNNAGWRIDYFITSQRLQNHLQDAKILDQIMGSDHCPVELDVTDLTV
;
A
#
# COMPACT_ATOMS: atom_id res chain seq x y z
N MET A 1 -11.45 14.38 -1.73
CA MET A 1 -11.56 12.93 -1.52
C MET A 1 -10.40 12.46 -0.66
N LYS A 2 -10.68 11.58 0.30
CA LYS A 2 -9.70 11.02 1.22
C LYS A 2 -9.42 9.56 0.89
N PHE A 3 -8.15 9.19 0.86
CA PHE A 3 -7.67 7.85 0.61
C PHE A 3 -6.88 7.35 1.82
N ILE A 4 -7.16 6.14 2.27
CA ILE A 4 -6.40 5.46 3.32
C ILE A 4 -5.83 4.17 2.78
N SER A 5 -4.59 3.87 3.17
CA SER A 5 -3.97 2.55 2.99
C SER A 5 -3.44 2.02 4.31
N TRP A 6 -3.70 0.74 4.60
CA TRP A 6 -3.22 0.12 5.82
C TRP A 6 -2.92 -1.36 5.66
N ASN A 7 -1.66 -1.77 5.83
CA ASN A 7 -1.36 -3.18 6.08
C ASN A 7 -1.85 -3.56 7.48
N VAL A 8 -2.85 -4.44 7.54
CA VAL A 8 -3.52 -4.82 8.79
C VAL A 8 -2.92 -6.03 9.48
N ASN A 9 -1.92 -6.69 8.87
CA ASN A 9 -1.27 -7.90 9.38
C ASN A 9 -2.26 -8.95 9.92
N GLY A 10 -3.28 -9.26 9.13
CA GLY A 10 -4.36 -10.17 9.47
C GLY A 10 -5.62 -9.46 9.97
N LEU A 11 -6.64 -9.41 9.11
CA LEU A 11 -7.85 -8.64 9.35
C LEU A 11 -8.64 -9.13 10.59
N ARG A 12 -8.74 -10.45 10.80
CA ARG A 12 -9.41 -11.01 12.00
C ARG A 12 -8.74 -10.60 13.31
N ALA A 13 -7.43 -10.37 13.30
CA ALA A 13 -6.71 -9.96 14.50
C ALA A 13 -6.95 -8.48 14.80
N ILE A 14 -6.90 -7.61 13.78
CA ILE A 14 -7.07 -6.17 13.99
C ILE A 14 -8.53 -5.77 14.28
N VAL A 15 -9.52 -6.52 13.77
CA VAL A 15 -10.94 -6.30 14.09
C VAL A 15 -11.21 -6.39 15.59
N LYS A 16 -10.55 -7.32 16.28
CA LYS A 16 -10.63 -7.44 17.74
C LYS A 16 -9.95 -6.29 18.49
N LYS A 17 -9.21 -5.42 17.78
CA LYS A 17 -8.48 -4.27 18.32
C LYS A 17 -9.12 -2.93 17.89
N GLY A 18 -10.39 -2.92 17.49
CA GLY A 18 -11.10 -1.68 17.15
C GLY A 18 -10.90 -1.20 15.71
N PHE A 19 -10.61 -2.10 14.76
CA PHE A 19 -10.50 -1.73 13.34
C PHE A 19 -11.75 -1.03 12.81
N VAL A 20 -12.95 -1.55 13.08
CA VAL A 20 -14.21 -1.00 12.53
C VAL A 20 -14.43 0.43 13.02
N GLU A 21 -14.20 0.69 14.31
CA GLU A 21 -14.29 2.04 14.87
C GLU A 21 -13.25 2.98 14.27
N THR A 22 -12.02 2.49 14.04
CA THR A 22 -10.95 3.28 13.39
C THR A 22 -11.30 3.59 11.94
N PHE A 23 -11.78 2.60 11.19
CA PHE A 23 -12.24 2.73 9.82
C PHE A 23 -13.34 3.81 9.71
N GLN A 24 -14.35 3.73 10.58
CA GLN A 24 -15.45 4.71 10.62
C GLN A 24 -14.97 6.11 11.00
N LYS A 25 -14.00 6.25 11.91
CA LYS A 25 -13.42 7.56 12.29
C LYS A 25 -12.59 8.18 11.17
N LEU A 26 -11.87 7.37 10.40
CA LEU A 26 -11.07 7.84 9.27
C LEU A 26 -11.97 8.31 8.12
N ASP A 27 -13.11 7.64 7.94
CA ASP A 27 -14.20 8.01 7.02
C ASP A 27 -13.74 8.31 5.58
N ALA A 28 -12.83 7.48 5.07
CA ALA A 28 -12.21 7.67 3.76
C ALA A 28 -13.18 7.40 2.60
N ASP A 29 -13.00 8.09 1.48
CA ASP A 29 -13.69 7.73 0.23
C ASP A 29 -13.20 6.38 -0.30
N PHE A 30 -11.91 6.10 -0.11
CA PHE A 30 -11.21 4.89 -0.53
C PHE A 30 -10.35 4.36 0.61
N PHE A 31 -10.45 3.06 0.89
CA PHE A 31 -9.69 2.43 1.96
C PHE A 31 -9.11 1.10 1.47
N GLY A 32 -7.81 1.10 1.16
CA GLY A 32 -7.06 -0.11 0.81
C GLY A 32 -6.52 -0.79 2.07
N ILE A 33 -6.72 -2.10 2.18
CA ILE A 33 -6.05 -2.92 3.19
C ILE A 33 -5.22 -4.02 2.56
N GLN A 34 -4.04 -4.23 3.14
CA GLN A 34 -3.11 -5.28 2.75
C GLN A 34 -2.96 -6.33 3.85
N GLU A 35 -2.50 -7.51 3.45
CA GLU A 35 -2.24 -8.63 4.34
C GLU A 35 -3.48 -9.08 5.13
N THR A 36 -4.61 -9.22 4.45
CA THR A 36 -5.89 -9.62 5.08
C THR A 36 -5.80 -10.98 5.76
N LYS A 37 -5.01 -11.92 5.21
CA LYS A 37 -4.84 -13.32 5.65
C LYS A 37 -6.17 -14.07 5.77
N LEU A 38 -7.06 -13.83 4.82
CA LEU A 38 -8.43 -14.33 4.82
C LEU A 38 -8.77 -15.16 3.58
N GLN A 39 -9.92 -15.84 3.69
CA GLN A 39 -10.65 -16.48 2.61
C GLN A 39 -12.10 -16.00 2.67
N ALA A 40 -12.83 -16.14 1.56
CA ALA A 40 -14.25 -15.81 1.49
C ALA A 40 -15.04 -16.49 2.63
N GLY A 41 -15.94 -15.73 3.27
CA GLY A 41 -16.82 -16.21 4.34
C GLY A 41 -16.17 -16.32 5.73
N GLN A 42 -14.89 -16.02 5.89
CA GLN A 42 -14.23 -16.07 7.21
C GLN A 42 -14.48 -14.84 8.09
N ILE A 43 -14.97 -13.75 7.51
CA ILE A 43 -15.38 -12.55 8.20
C ILE A 43 -16.48 -11.85 7.40
N GLU A 44 -17.34 -11.15 8.12
CA GLU A 44 -18.27 -10.18 7.57
C GLU A 44 -17.97 -8.84 8.26
N LEU A 45 -17.79 -7.79 7.49
CA LEU A 45 -17.58 -6.43 8.00
C LEU A 45 -18.82 -5.61 7.71
N ASP A 46 -19.51 -5.18 8.77
CA ASP A 46 -20.63 -4.24 8.66
C ASP A 46 -20.07 -2.82 8.47
N LEU A 47 -19.90 -2.44 7.20
CA LEU A 47 -19.39 -1.14 6.76
C LEU A 47 -20.46 -0.47 5.89
N PRO A 48 -21.55 0.05 6.50
CA PRO A 48 -22.66 0.62 5.76
C PRO A 48 -22.19 1.78 4.88
N GLY A 49 -22.66 1.80 3.63
CA GLY A 49 -22.28 2.81 2.64
C GLY A 49 -20.97 2.52 1.90
N TYR A 50 -20.30 1.39 2.16
CA TYR A 50 -19.09 1.00 1.43
C TYR A 50 -19.33 -0.24 0.56
N TYR A 51 -18.92 -0.14 -0.70
CA TYR A 51 -18.68 -1.30 -1.56
C TYR A 51 -17.36 -1.96 -1.12
N GLN A 52 -17.35 -3.30 -1.08
CA GLN A 52 -16.21 -4.08 -0.59
C GLN A 52 -15.69 -5.03 -1.68
N TYR A 53 -14.43 -4.84 -2.08
CA TYR A 53 -13.77 -5.68 -3.06
C TYR A 53 -12.64 -6.47 -2.41
N TRP A 54 -12.57 -7.77 -2.68
CA TRP A 54 -11.67 -8.68 -1.97
C TRP A 54 -10.86 -9.51 -2.96
N ASN A 55 -9.56 -9.61 -2.74
CA ASN A 55 -8.68 -10.50 -3.49
C ASN A 55 -7.96 -11.43 -2.52
N TYR A 56 -8.25 -12.73 -2.61
CA TYR A 56 -7.76 -13.74 -1.68
C TYR A 56 -6.58 -14.48 -2.29
N ALA A 57 -5.54 -14.74 -1.48
CA ALA A 57 -4.49 -15.64 -1.89
C ALA A 57 -5.00 -17.09 -1.94
N GLU A 58 -4.49 -17.89 -2.88
CA GLU A 58 -4.78 -19.34 -2.94
C GLU A 58 -4.28 -20.05 -1.66
N ARG A 59 -3.14 -19.60 -1.12
CA ARG A 59 -2.62 -20.09 0.15
C ARG A 59 -3.43 -19.51 1.31
N LYS A 60 -4.10 -20.38 2.06
CA LYS A 60 -4.89 -20.02 3.25
C LYS A 60 -4.03 -19.30 4.30
N GLY A 61 -4.57 -18.23 4.87
CA GLY A 61 -3.95 -17.47 5.97
C GLY A 61 -2.72 -16.65 5.56
N TYR A 62 -2.57 -16.35 4.28
CA TYR A 62 -1.43 -15.65 3.71
C TYR A 62 -1.90 -14.50 2.82
N SER A 63 -1.13 -13.40 2.79
CA SER A 63 -1.33 -12.26 1.87
C SER A 63 -2.80 -11.79 1.83
N GLY A 64 -3.33 -11.47 0.64
CA GLY A 64 -4.68 -11.00 0.40
C GLY A 64 -4.80 -9.50 0.59
N THR A 65 -5.66 -8.90 -0.22
CA THR A 65 -5.95 -7.46 -0.22
C THR A 65 -7.46 -7.23 -0.23
N ALA A 66 -7.88 -6.06 0.23
CA ALA A 66 -9.23 -5.57 0.04
C ALA A 66 -9.22 -4.07 -0.23
N LEU A 67 -10.21 -3.60 -0.99
CA LEU A 67 -10.39 -2.19 -1.29
C LEU A 67 -11.84 -1.82 -1.05
N PHE A 68 -12.06 -0.92 -0.10
CA PHE A 68 -13.38 -0.42 0.27
C PHE A 68 -13.57 0.97 -0.32
N THR A 69 -14.77 1.28 -0.80
CA THR A 69 -15.06 2.60 -1.38
C THR A 69 -16.51 3.00 -1.16
N LYS A 70 -16.76 4.30 -0.96
CA LYS A 70 -18.12 4.87 -0.94
C LYS A 70 -18.76 4.95 -2.33
N HIS A 71 -17.94 4.83 -3.38
CA HIS A 71 -18.31 5.13 -4.76
C HIS A 71 -18.29 3.86 -5.61
N GLN A 72 -19.38 3.57 -6.32
CA GLN A 72 -19.44 2.39 -7.18
C GLN A 72 -18.50 2.57 -8.39
N PRO A 73 -17.52 1.67 -8.60
CA PRO A 73 -16.58 1.76 -9.70
C PRO A 73 -17.22 1.36 -11.03
N LEU A 74 -16.67 1.87 -12.13
CA LEU A 74 -17.04 1.48 -13.50
C LEU A 74 -16.60 0.05 -13.82
N ASN A 75 -15.44 -0.35 -13.29
CA ASN A 75 -14.84 -1.65 -13.51
C ASN A 75 -13.94 -2.04 -12.33
N VAL A 76 -13.73 -3.35 -12.15
CA VAL A 76 -12.89 -3.91 -11.10
C VAL A 76 -11.94 -4.93 -11.71
N ILE A 77 -10.64 -4.77 -11.46
CA ILE A 77 -9.59 -5.67 -11.94
C ILE A 77 -8.91 -6.31 -10.74
N TYR A 78 -8.78 -7.63 -10.76
CA TYR A 78 -8.09 -8.42 -9.75
C TYR A 78 -6.76 -8.91 -10.32
N GLY A 79 -5.66 -8.65 -9.61
CA GLY A 79 -4.32 -8.96 -10.11
C GLY A 79 -3.71 -7.86 -10.98
N ILE A 80 -2.64 -8.19 -11.69
CA ILE A 80 -1.81 -7.25 -12.46
C ILE A 80 -1.55 -7.71 -13.89
N ASP A 81 -2.40 -8.59 -14.44
CA ASP A 81 -2.25 -9.15 -15.79
C ASP A 81 -0.92 -9.91 -15.96
N ALA A 82 -0.52 -10.63 -14.90
CA ALA A 82 0.70 -11.43 -14.85
C ALA A 82 0.46 -12.71 -14.02
N PRO A 83 0.05 -13.83 -14.67
CA PRO A 83 -0.41 -15.03 -13.98
C PRO A 83 0.55 -15.59 -12.92
N GLU A 84 1.86 -15.45 -13.11
CA GLU A 84 2.87 -15.87 -12.14
C GLU A 84 2.82 -15.09 -10.81
N PHE A 85 2.14 -13.93 -10.77
CA PHE A 85 2.02 -13.05 -9.62
C PHE A 85 0.60 -12.96 -9.04
N ASP A 86 -0.41 -13.43 -9.78
CA ASP A 86 -1.83 -13.22 -9.46
C ASP A 86 -2.43 -14.24 -8.49
N HIS A 87 -1.68 -15.26 -8.07
CA HIS A 87 -2.12 -16.31 -7.14
C HIS A 87 -2.03 -15.91 -5.65
N GLU A 88 -1.37 -14.80 -5.31
CA GLU A 88 -1.17 -14.35 -3.93
C GLU A 88 -2.16 -13.24 -3.50
N GLY A 89 -3.15 -12.90 -4.33
CA GLY A 89 -4.21 -11.94 -4.00
C GLY A 89 -3.71 -10.53 -3.70
N ARG A 90 -2.68 -10.08 -4.43
CA ARG A 90 -1.85 -8.92 -4.06
C ARG A 90 -2.33 -7.57 -4.58
N ALA A 91 -3.26 -7.53 -5.53
CA ALA A 91 -3.69 -6.27 -6.13
C ALA A 91 -5.17 -6.25 -6.46
N ILE A 92 -5.79 -5.09 -6.26
CA ILE A 92 -7.14 -4.76 -6.73
C ILE A 92 -7.07 -3.37 -7.35
N THR A 93 -7.65 -3.20 -8.54
CA THR A 93 -7.81 -1.91 -9.20
C THR A 93 -9.28 -1.61 -9.41
N LEU A 94 -9.70 -0.40 -9.06
CA LEU A 94 -11.02 0.15 -9.34
C LEU A 94 -10.89 1.25 -10.38
N GLU A 95 -11.78 1.25 -11.36
CA GLU A 95 -11.82 2.25 -12.42
C GLU A 95 -12.92 3.29 -12.16
N TYR A 96 -12.57 4.57 -12.32
CA TYR A 96 -13.46 5.72 -12.26
C TYR A 96 -13.37 6.54 -13.55
N PRO A 97 -14.26 7.53 -13.78
CA PRO A 97 -14.22 8.35 -14.99
C PRO A 97 -12.86 9.00 -15.23
N ASP A 98 -12.27 9.60 -14.19
CA ASP A 98 -11.06 10.41 -14.33
C ASP A 98 -9.77 9.66 -13.97
N PHE A 99 -9.85 8.53 -13.24
CA PHE A 99 -8.66 7.88 -12.66
C PHE A 99 -8.88 6.40 -12.33
N TYR A 100 -7.78 5.71 -12.03
CA TYR A 100 -7.77 4.40 -11.39
C TYR A 100 -7.34 4.52 -9.93
N VAL A 101 -7.94 3.72 -9.05
CA VAL A 101 -7.49 3.50 -7.68
C VAL A 101 -7.02 2.08 -7.54
N LEU A 102 -5.80 1.89 -7.06
CA LEU A 102 -5.22 0.56 -6.89
C LEU A 102 -4.72 0.38 -5.46
N THR A 103 -4.99 -0.77 -4.86
CA THR A 103 -4.26 -1.21 -3.67
C THR A 103 -3.37 -2.40 -4.01
N CYS A 104 -2.12 -2.37 -3.56
CA CYS A 104 -1.18 -3.47 -3.76
C CYS A 104 -0.49 -3.90 -2.46
N TYR A 105 -0.09 -5.16 -2.40
CA TYR A 105 0.77 -5.71 -1.37
C TYR A 105 1.98 -6.35 -2.04
N THR A 106 3.10 -5.64 -2.07
CA THR A 106 4.31 -6.09 -2.77
C THR A 106 4.94 -7.30 -2.07
N PRO A 107 5.41 -8.33 -2.80
CA PRO A 107 6.06 -9.48 -2.18
C PRO A 107 7.29 -9.09 -1.35
N ASN A 108 7.36 -9.53 -0.09
CA ASN A 108 8.59 -9.38 0.70
C ASN A 108 9.68 -10.33 0.16
N SER A 109 10.93 -9.85 0.07
CA SER A 109 12.09 -10.63 -0.40
C SER A 109 12.48 -11.78 0.53
N GLY A 110 11.94 -11.79 1.75
CA GLY A 110 12.08 -12.86 2.73
C GLY A 110 13.42 -12.88 3.45
N SER A 111 13.49 -13.67 4.52
CA SER A 111 14.73 -13.86 5.28
C SER A 111 15.85 -14.40 4.40
N GLY A 112 17.00 -13.74 4.42
CA GLY A 112 18.13 -14.10 3.57
C GLY A 112 17.88 -13.89 2.07
N LEU A 113 16.95 -12.99 1.72
CA LEU A 113 16.66 -12.57 0.35
C LEU A 113 16.22 -13.71 -0.58
N LYS A 114 15.67 -14.79 -0.03
CA LYS A 114 15.28 -16.01 -0.75
C LYS A 114 14.27 -15.79 -1.89
N ARG A 115 13.52 -14.69 -1.84
CA ARG A 115 12.51 -14.33 -2.85
C ARG A 115 12.86 -13.04 -3.58
N LEU A 116 14.10 -12.56 -3.49
CA LEU A 116 14.49 -11.31 -4.15
C LEU A 116 14.22 -11.36 -5.65
N ASP A 117 14.59 -12.45 -6.34
CA ASP A 117 14.32 -12.57 -7.79
C ASP A 117 12.83 -12.51 -8.12
N PHE A 118 11.98 -13.17 -7.32
CA PHE A 118 10.53 -13.10 -7.45
C PHE A 118 10.01 -11.68 -7.23
N ARG A 119 10.53 -10.98 -6.21
CA ARG A 119 10.23 -9.58 -5.93
C ARG A 119 10.65 -8.68 -7.11
N LEU A 120 11.84 -8.83 -7.66
CA LEU A 120 12.31 -8.01 -8.78
C LEU A 120 11.50 -8.26 -10.07
N GLY A 121 11.04 -9.48 -10.29
CA GLY A 121 10.09 -9.83 -11.35
C GLY A 121 8.73 -9.14 -11.15
N TRP A 122 8.22 -9.17 -9.92
CA TRP A 122 6.98 -8.47 -9.54
C TRP A 122 7.07 -6.98 -9.85
N GLU A 123 8.16 -6.30 -9.45
CA GLU A 123 8.34 -4.85 -9.70
C GLU A 123 8.28 -4.51 -11.19
N GLN A 124 8.84 -5.38 -12.04
CA GLN A 124 8.82 -5.19 -13.49
C GLN A 124 7.40 -5.38 -14.07
N ALA A 125 6.71 -6.44 -13.65
CA ALA A 125 5.34 -6.71 -14.07
C ALA A 125 4.36 -5.63 -13.58
N PHE A 126 4.50 -5.22 -12.32
CA PHE A 126 3.69 -4.18 -11.71
C PHE A 126 3.86 -2.83 -12.41
N LEU A 127 5.11 -2.40 -12.68
CA LEU A 127 5.37 -1.17 -13.43
C LEU A 127 4.73 -1.21 -14.83
N THR A 128 4.84 -2.36 -15.51
CA THR A 128 4.24 -2.56 -16.84
C THR A 128 2.72 -2.43 -16.77
N PHE A 129 2.09 -3.02 -15.75
CA PHE A 129 0.66 -2.96 -15.52
C PHE A 129 0.18 -1.52 -15.27
N ILE A 130 0.80 -0.80 -14.32
CA ILE A 130 0.38 0.58 -14.02
C ILE A 130 0.64 1.53 -15.19
N GLN A 131 1.65 1.29 -16.03
CA GLN A 131 1.86 2.07 -17.24
C GLN A 131 0.75 1.85 -18.29
N LYS A 132 0.22 0.62 -18.42
CA LYS A 132 -0.94 0.35 -19.28
C LYS A 132 -2.19 1.10 -18.80
N LEU A 133 -2.38 1.18 -17.49
CA LEU A 133 -3.48 1.95 -16.88
C LEU A 133 -3.27 3.45 -17.07
N ASP A 134 -2.07 3.96 -16.77
CA ASP A 134 -1.72 5.37 -16.91
C ASP A 134 -1.72 5.83 -18.37
N ALA A 135 -1.57 4.95 -19.35
CA ALA A 135 -1.81 5.31 -20.75
C ALA A 135 -3.28 5.72 -21.02
N GLN A 136 -4.22 5.27 -20.20
CA GLN A 136 -5.65 5.53 -20.35
C GLN A 136 -6.15 6.63 -19.40
N LYS A 137 -5.89 6.47 -18.09
CA LYS A 137 -6.31 7.41 -17.04
C LYS A 137 -5.26 7.43 -15.93
N PRO A 138 -5.06 8.57 -15.24
CA PRO A 138 -4.10 8.64 -14.16
C PRO A 138 -4.37 7.61 -13.07
N VAL A 139 -3.31 7.12 -12.43
CA VAL A 139 -3.35 6.08 -11.41
C VAL A 139 -3.03 6.71 -10.06
N ILE A 140 -3.85 6.40 -9.06
CA ILE A 140 -3.54 6.55 -7.65
C ILE A 140 -3.38 5.13 -7.11
N PHE A 141 -2.18 4.73 -6.68
CA PHE A 141 -2.01 3.44 -6.03
C PHE A 141 -1.42 3.57 -4.64
N CYS A 142 -1.75 2.59 -3.81
CA CYS A 142 -1.34 2.58 -2.41
C CYS A 142 -1.03 1.19 -1.91
N GLY A 143 -0.24 1.11 -0.85
CA GLY A 143 0.01 -0.16 -0.17
C GLY A 143 1.34 -0.26 0.52
N ASP A 144 1.54 -1.39 1.19
CA ASP A 144 2.83 -1.85 1.66
C ASP A 144 3.67 -2.34 0.47
N LEU A 145 4.63 -1.49 0.09
CA LEU A 145 5.55 -1.76 -1.01
C LEU A 145 6.79 -2.55 -0.55
N ASN A 146 6.90 -2.89 0.74
CA ASN A 146 8.04 -3.64 1.28
C ASN A 146 9.40 -3.06 0.84
N VAL A 147 9.53 -1.74 0.81
CA VAL A 147 10.79 -1.03 0.49
C VAL A 147 10.83 0.33 1.18
N ALA A 148 11.91 0.65 1.87
CA ALA A 148 12.25 2.01 2.26
C ALA A 148 13.15 2.58 1.15
N HIS A 149 12.75 3.68 0.50
CA HIS A 149 13.42 4.14 -0.72
C HIS A 149 14.83 4.70 -0.46
N THR A 150 14.93 5.59 0.52
CA THR A 150 16.15 6.35 0.84
C THR A 150 16.55 6.19 2.30
N GLU A 151 17.76 6.63 2.66
CA GLU A 151 18.25 6.50 4.04
C GLU A 151 17.40 7.24 5.08
N ILE A 152 16.65 8.28 4.68
CA ILE A 152 15.74 8.99 5.57
C ILE A 152 14.43 8.21 5.83
N ASP A 153 14.18 7.14 5.08
CA ASP A 153 12.97 6.31 5.17
C ASP A 153 13.07 5.16 6.18
N LEU A 154 14.17 5.04 6.91
CA LEU A 154 14.31 4.07 8.01
C LEU A 154 15.29 4.55 9.07
N LYS A 155 15.15 4.04 10.31
CA LYS A 155 15.99 4.49 11.43
C LYS A 155 17.48 4.13 11.29
N ASN A 156 17.77 2.94 10.78
CA ASN A 156 19.12 2.35 10.79
C ASN A 156 19.56 1.89 9.38
N PRO A 157 19.79 2.80 8.41
CA PRO A 157 20.12 2.43 7.03
C PRO A 157 21.39 1.57 6.91
N LYS A 158 22.46 1.94 7.64
CA LYS A 158 23.78 1.29 7.56
C LYS A 158 23.75 -0.21 7.86
N THR A 159 22.94 -0.63 8.83
CA THR A 159 22.84 -2.05 9.21
C THR A 159 21.82 -2.83 8.37
N ASN A 160 21.07 -2.16 7.49
CA ASN A 160 19.96 -2.74 6.76
C ASN A 160 20.14 -2.79 5.24
N HIS A 161 21.22 -2.25 4.68
CA HIS A 161 21.49 -2.24 3.23
C HIS A 161 21.55 -3.63 2.54
N HIS A 162 21.51 -4.72 3.32
CA HIS A 162 21.44 -6.11 2.83
C HIS A 162 20.23 -6.89 3.38
N ASN A 163 19.26 -6.20 3.99
CA ASN A 163 18.04 -6.80 4.50
C ASN A 163 16.87 -6.52 3.55
N ALA A 164 15.92 -7.46 3.50
CA ALA A 164 14.68 -7.27 2.75
C ALA A 164 13.98 -5.98 3.20
N GLY A 165 13.60 -5.15 2.23
CA GLY A 165 13.06 -3.81 2.41
C GLY A 165 14.08 -2.68 2.23
N PHE A 166 15.39 -2.94 2.17
CA PHE A 166 16.41 -1.90 1.97
C PHE A 166 17.63 -2.39 1.19
N THR A 167 17.49 -3.40 0.34
CA THR A 167 18.58 -3.75 -0.58
C THR A 167 18.73 -2.73 -1.69
N ASP A 168 19.91 -2.66 -2.31
CA ASP A 168 20.15 -1.75 -3.43
C ASP A 168 19.23 -2.07 -4.62
N GLU A 169 18.91 -3.34 -4.86
CA GLU A 169 18.01 -3.77 -5.93
C GLU A 169 16.57 -3.31 -5.67
N GLU A 170 16.05 -3.46 -4.46
CA GLU A 170 14.70 -3.00 -4.10
C GLU A 170 14.59 -1.47 -4.22
N ARG A 171 15.58 -0.74 -3.71
CA ARG A 171 15.65 0.73 -3.79
C ARG A 171 15.79 1.23 -5.23
N ALA A 172 16.56 0.52 -6.05
CA ALA A 172 16.69 0.83 -7.47
C ALA A 172 15.36 0.64 -8.21
N LYS A 173 14.55 -0.37 -7.87
CA LYS A 173 13.21 -0.55 -8.45
C LYS A 173 12.26 0.59 -8.08
N MET A 174 12.26 1.04 -6.83
CA MET A 174 11.51 2.24 -6.43
C MET A 174 11.98 3.50 -7.19
N THR A 175 13.29 3.65 -7.38
CA THR A 175 13.85 4.76 -8.18
C THR A 175 13.38 4.71 -9.63
N THR A 176 13.40 3.53 -10.26
CA THR A 176 12.89 3.32 -11.62
C THR A 176 11.41 3.64 -11.72
N LEU A 177 10.60 3.21 -10.75
CA LEU A 177 9.17 3.53 -10.67
C LEU A 177 8.95 5.03 -10.66
N LEU A 178 9.59 5.79 -9.76
CA LEU A 178 9.41 7.24 -9.69
C LEU A 178 9.90 7.95 -10.95
N ALA A 179 11.04 7.51 -11.51
CA ALA A 179 11.57 8.04 -12.77
C ALA A 179 10.65 7.77 -13.99
N ALA A 180 9.75 6.78 -13.90
CA ALA A 180 8.78 6.46 -14.94
C ALA A 180 7.55 7.38 -14.95
N GLY A 181 7.57 8.50 -14.23
CA GLY A 181 6.48 9.49 -14.22
C GLY A 181 5.51 9.33 -13.04
N TYR A 182 5.99 8.79 -11.92
CA TYR A 182 5.19 8.60 -10.72
C TYR A 182 5.73 9.43 -9.54
N THR A 183 4.84 9.82 -8.64
CA THR A 183 5.13 10.71 -7.51
C THR A 183 4.90 10.00 -6.19
N ASP A 184 5.93 9.94 -5.33
CA ASP A 184 5.78 9.65 -3.91
C ASP A 184 5.13 10.86 -3.23
N THR A 185 3.85 10.72 -2.92
CA THR A 185 3.03 11.84 -2.41
C THR A 185 3.50 12.33 -1.05
N PHE A 186 3.98 11.44 -0.17
CA PHE A 186 4.50 11.86 1.12
C PHE A 186 5.74 12.73 0.94
N ARG A 187 6.67 12.31 0.06
CA ARG A 187 7.89 13.08 -0.24
C ARG A 187 7.63 14.33 -1.07
N TYR A 188 6.56 14.36 -1.87
CA TYR A 188 6.13 15.57 -2.56
C TYR A 188 5.82 16.71 -1.58
N PHE A 189 5.10 16.42 -0.50
CA PHE A 189 4.77 17.41 0.53
C PHE A 189 5.85 17.56 1.62
N ASN A 190 6.63 16.49 1.86
CA ASN A 190 7.58 16.41 2.98
C ASN A 190 8.96 15.89 2.49
N PRO A 191 9.66 16.62 1.60
CA PRO A 191 10.85 16.12 0.92
C PRO A 191 11.97 15.74 1.88
N ASP A 192 12.21 16.58 2.90
CA ASP A 192 13.36 16.44 3.81
C ASP A 192 12.97 15.93 5.20
N VAL A 193 11.71 15.60 5.45
CA VAL A 193 11.24 15.16 6.77
C VAL A 193 11.81 13.77 7.10
N THR A 194 12.54 13.68 8.20
CA THR A 194 13.10 12.43 8.73
C THR A 194 12.25 11.87 9.86
N GLU A 195 12.54 10.63 10.29
CA GLU A 195 11.91 9.99 11.47
C GLU A 195 10.39 9.79 11.39
N ARG A 196 9.84 9.77 10.17
CA ARG A 196 8.44 9.46 9.90
C ARG A 196 8.36 8.11 9.19
N TYR A 197 7.77 7.14 9.88
CA TYR A 197 7.77 5.73 9.49
C TYR A 197 6.36 5.18 9.53
N SER A 198 6.10 4.13 8.75
CA SER A 198 4.79 3.48 8.66
C SER A 198 4.77 2.08 9.27
N TRP A 199 5.94 1.48 9.51
CA TRP A 199 6.10 0.14 10.07
C TRP A 199 7.14 0.10 11.19
N TRP A 200 6.87 -0.71 12.23
CA TRP A 200 7.81 -1.01 13.30
C TRP A 200 7.69 -2.48 13.71
N SER A 201 8.83 -3.13 13.94
CA SER A 201 8.84 -4.48 14.49
C SER A 201 8.14 -4.55 15.85
N TYR A 202 7.35 -5.60 16.09
CA TYR A 202 6.84 -5.89 17.44
C TYR A 202 7.96 -6.23 18.45
N ARG A 203 9.18 -6.53 17.98
CA ARG A 203 10.32 -6.83 18.85
C ARG A 203 10.94 -5.56 19.39
N PHE A 204 11.57 -5.67 20.55
CA PHE A 204 12.40 -4.62 21.15
C PHE A 204 11.72 -3.26 21.35
N HIS A 205 10.38 -3.24 21.46
CA HIS A 205 9.65 -1.98 21.60
C HIS A 205 10.02 -0.98 20.48
N ALA A 206 10.16 -1.47 19.24
CA ALA A 206 10.69 -0.65 18.14
C ALA A 206 9.82 0.59 17.88
N ARG A 207 8.49 0.47 18.05
CA ARG A 207 7.58 1.61 17.90
C ARG A 207 7.80 2.67 18.97
N ASP A 208 7.97 2.28 20.24
CA ASP A 208 8.21 3.19 21.36
C ASP A 208 9.53 3.97 21.18
N ASN A 209 10.54 3.34 20.58
CA ASN A 209 11.84 3.95 20.29
C ASN A 209 11.94 4.59 18.89
N ASN A 210 10.83 4.64 18.16
CA ASN A 210 10.75 5.04 16.75
C ASN A 210 11.82 4.39 15.85
N ALA A 211 12.14 3.12 16.08
CA ALA A 211 13.01 2.30 15.24
C ALA A 211 12.23 1.71 14.06
N GLY A 212 11.70 2.59 13.21
CA GLY A 212 10.76 2.25 12.14
C GLY A 212 11.31 2.37 10.72
N TRP A 213 10.43 2.03 9.77
CA TRP A 213 10.63 2.08 8.33
C TRP A 213 9.39 2.68 7.67
N ARG A 214 9.56 3.49 6.63
CA ARG A 214 8.49 3.96 5.76
C ARG A 214 8.43 3.03 4.55
N ILE A 215 7.48 2.11 4.59
CA ILE A 215 7.28 1.09 3.54
C ILE A 215 5.86 1.08 2.97
N ASP A 216 4.97 1.90 3.53
CA ASP A 216 3.60 2.10 3.06
C ASP A 216 3.52 3.44 2.33
N TYR A 217 2.95 3.42 1.12
CA TYR A 217 2.98 4.56 0.22
C TYR A 217 1.61 4.87 -0.36
N PHE A 218 1.44 6.13 -0.73
CA PHE A 218 0.59 6.55 -1.85
C PHE A 218 1.50 7.05 -2.97
N ILE A 219 1.35 6.46 -4.15
CA ILE A 219 2.06 6.82 -5.37
C ILE A 219 1.04 7.20 -6.43
N THR A 220 1.24 8.33 -7.08
CA THR A 220 0.33 8.82 -8.11
C THR A 220 1.03 9.03 -9.44
N SER A 221 0.30 8.94 -10.55
CA SER A 221 0.78 9.50 -11.82
C SER A 221 1.15 10.97 -11.64
N GLN A 222 2.26 11.41 -12.20
CA GLN A 222 2.76 12.78 -12.02
C GLN A 222 1.75 13.84 -12.48
N ARG A 223 0.94 13.56 -13.50
CA ARG A 223 -0.11 14.47 -13.98
C ARG A 223 -1.26 14.73 -12.99
N LEU A 224 -1.32 14.01 -11.87
CA LEU A 224 -2.24 14.31 -10.75
C LEU A 224 -1.70 15.35 -9.77
N GLN A 225 -0.48 15.86 -9.96
CA GLN A 225 0.17 16.75 -8.99
C GLN A 225 -0.69 17.95 -8.57
N ASN A 226 -1.43 18.56 -9.50
CA ASN A 226 -2.30 19.72 -9.21
C ASN A 226 -3.55 19.36 -8.38
N HIS A 227 -3.88 18.08 -8.26
CA HIS A 227 -5.01 17.58 -7.47
C HIS A 227 -4.59 17.19 -6.05
N LEU A 228 -3.30 17.01 -5.77
CA LEU A 228 -2.81 16.60 -4.46
C LEU A 228 -3.01 17.74 -3.45
N GLN A 229 -3.54 17.42 -2.28
CA GLN A 229 -3.79 18.40 -1.21
C GLN A 229 -2.91 18.15 0.01
N ASP A 230 -2.77 16.90 0.45
CA ASP A 230 -1.95 16.54 1.61
C ASP A 230 -1.60 15.04 1.59
N ALA A 231 -0.53 14.64 2.29
CA ALA A 231 -0.16 13.25 2.50
C ALA A 231 0.40 13.03 3.92
N LYS A 232 -0.16 12.07 4.65
CA LYS A 232 0.14 11.85 6.08
C LYS A 232 0.48 10.41 6.39
N ILE A 233 1.27 10.24 7.44
CA ILE A 233 1.50 8.96 8.10
C ILE A 233 0.88 9.05 9.49
N LEU A 234 -0.13 8.22 9.76
CA LEU A 234 -0.96 8.29 10.98
C LEU A 234 -0.38 7.38 12.08
N ASP A 235 0.87 7.65 12.46
CA ASP A 235 1.70 6.85 13.38
C ASP A 235 1.14 6.73 14.81
N GLN A 236 0.16 7.54 15.19
CA GLN A 236 -0.61 7.42 16.42
C GLN A 236 -1.64 6.27 16.41
N ILE A 237 -2.01 5.76 15.23
CA ILE A 237 -3.04 4.71 15.10
C ILE A 237 -2.40 3.34 15.30
N MET A 238 -2.88 2.63 16.33
CA MET A 238 -2.41 1.30 16.72
C MET A 238 -3.27 0.18 16.12
N GLY A 239 -2.78 -1.06 16.19
CA GLY A 239 -3.57 -2.26 15.85
C GLY A 239 -2.78 -3.29 15.03
N SER A 240 -1.96 -2.77 14.12
CA SER A 240 -0.99 -3.50 13.29
C SER A 240 0.44 -3.07 13.65
N ASP A 241 1.44 -3.81 13.18
CA ASP A 241 2.84 -3.37 13.12
C ASP A 241 3.04 -2.23 12.11
N HIS A 242 2.06 -2.03 11.23
CA HIS A 242 1.92 -0.82 10.42
C HIS A 242 0.93 0.18 11.02
N CYS A 243 1.07 1.46 10.67
CA CYS A 243 0.03 2.47 10.80
C CYS A 243 -0.57 2.82 9.43
N PRO A 244 -1.79 3.39 9.38
CA PRO A 244 -2.35 3.86 8.13
C PRO A 244 -1.54 5.02 7.55
N VAL A 245 -1.50 5.09 6.22
CA VAL A 245 -1.08 6.27 5.46
C VAL A 245 -2.29 6.88 4.78
N GLU A 246 -2.28 8.20 4.60
CA GLU A 246 -3.38 8.99 4.07
C GLU A 246 -2.92 9.84 2.90
N LEU A 247 -3.80 9.98 1.90
CA LEU A 247 -3.68 10.94 0.81
C LEU A 247 -5.00 11.70 0.66
N ASP A 248 -4.93 13.02 0.62
CA ASP A 248 -6.06 13.89 0.30
C ASP A 248 -5.88 14.46 -1.13
N VAL A 249 -6.92 14.36 -1.96
CA VAL A 249 -6.95 14.92 -3.33
C VAL A 249 -8.25 15.68 -3.61
N THR A 250 -8.24 16.59 -4.59
CA THR A 250 -9.42 17.36 -5.01
C THR A 250 -9.67 17.25 -6.52
N ASP A 251 -10.84 17.68 -6.98
CA ASP A 251 -11.17 17.92 -8.38
C ASP A 251 -11.04 16.69 -9.29
N LEU A 252 -11.40 15.50 -8.80
CA LEU A 252 -11.51 14.26 -9.57
C LEU A 252 -12.92 13.67 -9.44
N THR A 253 -13.45 13.16 -10.55
CA THR A 253 -14.80 12.58 -10.62
C THR A 253 -14.77 11.09 -10.30
N VAL A 254 -15.71 10.66 -9.46
CA VAL A 254 -16.01 9.26 -9.11
C VAL A 254 -17.38 8.85 -9.63
#